data_AF-I6NCP5-F1
#
_entry.id   AF-I6NCP5-F1
#
_cell.length_a   1.000
_cell.length_b   1.000
_cell.length_c   1.000
_cell.angle_alpha   90.00
_cell.angle_beta   90.00
_cell.angle_gamma   90.00
#
_symmetry.space_group_name_H-M   'P 1'
#
loop_
_entity.id
_entity.type
_entity.pdbx_description
1 polymer ?
#
loop_
_entity_poly.entity_id
_entity_poly.type
_entity_poly.pdbx_seq_one_letter_code
_entity_poly.pdbx_strand_id
1 'polypeptide(L)'
;MLVKNPMKRLSRNSTDSIAELLRSVLGENVINPQKQQNIANRQGSRIEHILVNSWYRRSSDAVTGGRNVLNCDNILKSLTKLRKQREFHDYFLLLRLLQFNKVSFVNSKGEYLDTQSRVGPLLYNELSKALSLISHRCTIREAKTLAQIVVSLLNDYNQAGEQTAPLNVKLNILYRCAQVAGTAKSWNIVEAALKEIRKQAKYLAGEDVELVIHYGYLNFYLISDQTFLLKRYFENNIEHMTGIESQLFASLLSNILLKATNYGSESFAAKVLAKMKENNFTLEKSHLEMLQAKIEKNGYLSLALMLESIEPAYKSPFNPLISHEEATFDHYVDVFSLSEIDFFSSPVSVDFILDKVPQFSDVEEYVTFICKRLLKEFRNESARVMLLDIVLRHICSTRKLGFALLVLKSIIEVHGMGKYFVDTRRLASRNSISEFHLFFPPIARSNSSCLTAAYLFKYLKDEYPLDFKFTKYDYYALVRSAISASNLDLLHYYMYHLILDWGHKSLIHSGGSLNWNLPVNLLKLISDSFHKKDVKTISQTLEDTLFWYKSSYDQKGTVPQISVEILNNIILKTAPAVINEFPKLLPLQMMKHSVNTYDGYQYRIDQANKSDLMSIVKSLHETLHAESCVEETPL
;
A
#
# COMPACT_ATOMS: atom_id res chain seq x y z
N MET A 1 18.74 -30.73 -1.76
CA MET A 1 18.13 -29.84 -0.74
C MET A 1 16.98 -29.07 -1.37
N LEU A 2 15.83 -29.13 -0.71
CA LEU A 2 14.51 -28.68 -1.16
C LEU A 2 14.41 -27.15 -1.30
N VAL A 3 14.03 -26.65 -2.48
CA VAL A 3 13.31 -25.36 -2.59
C VAL A 3 12.25 -25.42 -3.69
N LYS A 4 11.00 -25.43 -3.22
CA LYS A 4 9.78 -24.74 -3.69
C LYS A 4 9.47 -24.70 -5.20
N ASN A 5 8.41 -25.43 -5.56
CA ASN A 5 7.42 -24.94 -6.51
C ASN A 5 6.04 -25.60 -6.24
N PRO A 6 5.10 -24.96 -5.50
CA PRO A 6 3.73 -25.45 -5.41
C PRO A 6 2.77 -24.44 -6.06
N MET A 7 2.89 -24.23 -7.36
CA MET A 7 1.83 -23.61 -8.17
C MET A 7 1.86 -24.19 -9.57
N LYS A 8 1.25 -25.37 -9.74
CA LYS A 8 0.65 -25.84 -10.99
C LYS A 8 0.09 -27.24 -10.76
N ARG A 9 -1.17 -27.30 -10.33
CA ARG A 9 -2.11 -28.40 -10.59
C ARG A 9 -3.52 -27.98 -10.15
N LEU A 10 -4.08 -27.06 -10.93
CA LEU A 10 -5.52 -27.00 -11.15
C LEU A 10 -5.72 -27.09 -12.66
N SER A 11 -5.57 -28.31 -13.15
CA SER A 11 -6.04 -28.74 -14.46
C SER A 11 -6.54 -30.17 -14.25
N ARG A 12 -7.84 -30.27 -14.01
CA ARG A 12 -8.71 -31.42 -14.26
C ARG A 12 -10.15 -30.94 -14.06
N ASN A 13 -10.71 -30.42 -15.14
CA ASN A 13 -12.13 -30.37 -15.50
C ASN A 13 -13.13 -30.49 -14.34
N SER A 14 -13.51 -29.34 -13.77
CA SER A 14 -14.83 -29.13 -13.16
C SER A 14 -15.18 -27.64 -13.31
N THR A 15 -15.47 -27.23 -14.55
CA THR A 15 -16.07 -25.93 -14.89
C THR A 15 -17.57 -25.94 -14.59
N ASP A 16 -17.97 -26.41 -13.42
CA ASP A 16 -19.29 -26.09 -12.88
C ASP A 16 -19.04 -24.95 -11.91
N SER A 17 -19.62 -23.77 -12.17
CA SER A 17 -19.48 -22.63 -11.25
C SER A 17 -19.91 -23.10 -9.85
N ILE A 18 -19.21 -22.69 -8.80
CA ILE A 18 -19.63 -22.99 -7.42
C ILE A 18 -21.08 -22.52 -7.20
N ALA A 19 -21.53 -21.48 -7.92
CA ALA A 19 -22.92 -21.04 -7.93
C ALA A 19 -23.87 -22.03 -8.64
N GLU A 20 -23.46 -22.71 -9.71
CA GLU A 20 -24.25 -23.78 -10.34
C GLU A 20 -24.34 -25.02 -9.45
N LEU A 21 -23.25 -25.35 -8.76
CA LEU A 21 -23.24 -26.40 -7.74
C LEU A 21 -24.20 -26.04 -6.58
N LEU A 22 -24.14 -24.80 -6.10
CA LEU A 22 -25.03 -24.31 -5.04
C LEU A 22 -26.49 -24.24 -5.49
N ARG A 23 -26.79 -23.76 -6.71
CA ARG A 23 -28.16 -23.72 -7.27
C ARG A 23 -28.71 -25.12 -7.52
N SER A 24 -27.89 -26.05 -8.01
CA SER A 24 -28.31 -27.44 -8.26
C SER A 24 -28.48 -28.26 -6.97
N VAL A 25 -27.90 -27.82 -5.85
CA VAL A 25 -27.99 -28.51 -4.55
C VAL A 25 -28.98 -27.85 -3.60
N LEU A 26 -29.11 -26.53 -3.61
CA LEU A 26 -29.94 -25.75 -2.68
C LEU A 26 -31.23 -25.19 -3.32
N GLY A 27 -31.35 -25.25 -4.65
CA GLY A 27 -32.61 -25.14 -5.41
C GLY A 27 -33.03 -23.74 -5.89
N GLU A 28 -32.80 -23.48 -7.19
CA GLU A 28 -33.73 -22.77 -8.07
C GLU A 28 -33.81 -23.54 -9.40
N ASN A 29 -35.01 -23.75 -9.92
CA ASN A 29 -35.33 -24.56 -11.10
C ASN A 29 -34.41 -24.31 -12.32
N VAL A 30 -33.45 -25.20 -12.62
CA VAL A 30 -32.92 -25.40 -14.00
C VAL A 30 -32.42 -26.85 -14.25
N ILE A 31 -33.28 -27.64 -14.93
CA ILE A 31 -33.06 -28.47 -16.13
C ILE A 31 -31.91 -29.53 -16.16
N ASN A 32 -32.32 -30.79 -16.00
CA ASN A 32 -32.03 -31.99 -16.84
C ASN A 32 -31.62 -33.25 -16.03
N PRO A 33 -32.57 -34.18 -15.76
CA PRO A 33 -32.35 -35.42 -15.00
C PRO A 33 -31.24 -36.32 -15.58
N GLN A 34 -31.03 -36.30 -16.90
CA GLN A 34 -30.07 -37.16 -17.59
C GLN A 34 -28.60 -36.74 -17.37
N LYS A 35 -28.32 -35.46 -17.08
CA LYS A 35 -26.95 -35.03 -16.71
C LYS A 35 -26.58 -35.44 -15.27
N GLN A 36 -27.56 -35.56 -14.37
CA GLN A 36 -27.32 -35.97 -12.97
C GLN A 36 -27.03 -37.48 -12.83
N GLN A 37 -27.66 -38.33 -13.65
CA GLN A 37 -27.35 -39.78 -13.67
C GLN A 37 -25.91 -40.08 -14.09
N ASN A 38 -25.34 -39.30 -15.01
CA ASN A 38 -23.94 -39.50 -15.45
C ASN A 38 -22.89 -39.00 -14.44
N ILE A 39 -23.24 -38.07 -13.54
CA ILE A 39 -22.36 -37.59 -12.47
C ILE A 39 -22.42 -38.54 -11.25
N ALA A 40 -23.62 -39.02 -10.89
CA ALA A 40 -23.81 -40.01 -9.83
C ALA A 40 -23.08 -41.34 -10.11
N ASN A 41 -23.08 -41.79 -11.37
CA ASN A 41 -22.52 -43.09 -11.76
C ASN A 41 -20.97 -43.16 -11.80
N ARG A 42 -20.24 -42.03 -11.74
CA ARG A 42 -18.76 -42.02 -11.75
C ARG A 42 -18.10 -41.80 -10.38
N GLN A 43 -18.85 -41.40 -9.36
CA GLN A 43 -18.33 -41.08 -8.01
C GLN A 43 -19.14 -41.69 -6.85
N GLY A 44 -20.17 -42.50 -7.16
CA GLY A 44 -21.02 -43.18 -6.18
C GLY A 44 -20.25 -43.88 -5.05
N SER A 45 -19.09 -44.49 -5.34
CA SER A 45 -18.36 -45.29 -4.35
C SER A 45 -17.88 -44.53 -3.10
N ARG A 46 -17.50 -43.25 -3.19
CA ARG A 46 -16.96 -42.51 -2.04
C ARG A 46 -18.06 -41.98 -1.12
N ILE A 47 -19.14 -41.44 -1.68
CA ILE A 47 -20.28 -40.96 -0.91
C ILE A 47 -21.10 -42.12 -0.37
N GLU A 48 -21.27 -43.19 -1.15
CA GLU A 48 -21.85 -44.44 -0.66
C GLU A 48 -21.02 -45.00 0.49
N HIS A 49 -19.68 -45.00 0.41
CA HIS A 49 -18.84 -45.43 1.52
C HIS A 49 -18.98 -44.55 2.77
N ILE A 50 -19.13 -43.23 2.62
CA ILE A 50 -19.43 -42.32 3.74
C ILE A 50 -20.78 -42.66 4.36
N LEU A 51 -21.81 -42.85 3.53
CA LEU A 51 -23.15 -43.20 4.00
C LEU A 51 -23.13 -44.56 4.70
N VAL A 52 -22.60 -45.62 4.07
CA VAL A 52 -22.42 -46.99 4.59
C VAL A 52 -21.75 -46.99 5.97
N ASN A 53 -20.67 -46.23 6.15
CA ASN A 53 -19.97 -46.12 7.43
C ASN A 53 -20.69 -45.24 8.47
N SER A 54 -21.71 -44.50 8.05
CA SER A 54 -22.54 -43.68 8.92
C SER A 54 -23.85 -44.38 9.30
N TRP A 55 -24.17 -45.54 8.74
CA TRP A 55 -25.35 -46.32 9.16
C TRP A 55 -25.22 -46.77 10.60
N TYR A 56 -26.28 -46.53 11.36
CA TYR A 56 -26.36 -47.03 12.71
C TYR A 56 -26.71 -48.53 12.67
N ARG A 57 -25.79 -49.38 13.13
CA ARG A 57 -26.02 -50.82 13.29
C ARG A 57 -26.17 -51.14 14.77
N ARG A 58 -27.40 -51.45 15.22
CA ARG A 58 -27.63 -52.11 16.52
C ARG A 58 -27.41 -53.61 16.36
N SER A 59 -26.74 -54.23 17.31
CA SER A 59 -26.50 -55.67 17.36
C SER A 59 -27.76 -56.54 17.50
N SER A 60 -28.94 -55.95 17.77
CA SER A 60 -30.19 -56.67 18.04
C SER A 60 -31.28 -56.57 16.95
N ASP A 61 -31.17 -55.69 15.96
CA ASP A 61 -32.31 -55.32 15.08
C ASP A 61 -32.18 -55.84 13.64
N ALA A 62 -31.60 -57.03 13.45
CA ALA A 62 -31.40 -57.62 12.12
C ALA A 62 -32.70 -58.15 11.44
N VAL A 63 -33.88 -58.06 12.08
CA VAL A 63 -35.06 -58.85 11.67
C VAL A 63 -36.27 -58.02 11.18
N THR A 64 -36.22 -56.68 11.21
CA THR A 64 -37.28 -55.86 10.56
C THR A 64 -36.66 -54.79 9.69
N GLY A 65 -36.99 -54.82 8.38
CA GLY A 65 -36.48 -53.94 7.32
C GLY A 65 -36.13 -52.54 7.79
N GLY A 66 -34.83 -52.26 7.77
CA GLY A 66 -34.22 -51.10 8.41
C GLY A 66 -34.79 -49.77 7.94
N ARG A 67 -35.30 -48.98 8.89
CA ARG A 67 -35.46 -47.55 8.70
C ARG A 67 -34.07 -46.95 8.43
N ASN A 68 -33.96 -45.99 7.52
CA ASN A 68 -32.72 -45.28 7.19
C ASN A 68 -32.23 -44.48 8.42
N VAL A 69 -31.46 -45.10 9.32
CA VAL A 69 -30.94 -44.47 10.55
C VAL A 69 -29.44 -44.19 10.42
N LEU A 70 -29.03 -42.92 10.50
CA LEU A 70 -27.63 -42.49 10.42
C LEU A 70 -27.11 -41.93 11.76
N ASN A 71 -25.83 -42.15 12.03
CA ASN A 71 -25.12 -41.52 13.15
C ASN A 71 -24.74 -40.07 12.78
N CYS A 72 -25.29 -39.10 13.53
CA CYS A 72 -25.11 -37.68 13.26
C CYS A 72 -23.65 -37.22 13.38
N ASP A 73 -22.92 -37.75 14.37
CA ASP A 73 -21.53 -37.37 14.63
C ASP A 73 -20.60 -37.83 13.48
N ASN A 74 -20.86 -39.02 12.91
CA ASN A 74 -20.11 -39.52 11.76
C ASN A 74 -20.36 -38.70 10.50
N ILE A 75 -21.61 -38.26 10.29
CA ILE A 75 -21.96 -37.36 9.19
C ILE A 75 -21.30 -35.99 9.36
N LEU A 76 -21.36 -35.39 10.55
CA LEU A 76 -20.72 -34.09 10.83
C LEU A 76 -19.19 -34.17 10.70
N LYS A 77 -18.56 -35.26 11.15
CA LYS A 77 -17.13 -35.51 10.94
C LYS A 77 -16.78 -35.58 9.45
N SER A 78 -17.60 -36.28 8.67
CA SER A 78 -17.42 -36.41 7.22
C SER A 78 -17.57 -35.07 6.51
N LEU A 79 -18.63 -34.30 6.81
CA LEU A 79 -18.84 -32.95 6.30
C LEU A 79 -17.68 -32.02 6.68
N THR A 80 -17.23 -32.06 7.94
CA THR A 80 -16.07 -31.27 8.40
C THR A 80 -14.80 -31.64 7.64
N LYS A 81 -14.57 -32.94 7.39
CA LYS A 81 -13.41 -33.43 6.63
C LYS A 81 -13.46 -32.92 5.19
N LEU A 82 -14.60 -33.08 4.51
CA LEU A 82 -14.79 -32.59 3.14
C LEU A 82 -14.59 -31.07 3.05
N ARG A 83 -15.12 -30.29 4.00
CA ARG A 83 -14.91 -28.83 4.06
C ARG A 83 -13.44 -28.46 4.28
N LYS A 84 -12.74 -29.11 5.22
CA LYS A 84 -11.30 -28.88 5.47
C LYS A 84 -10.45 -29.24 4.25
N GLN A 85 -10.82 -30.30 3.54
CA GLN A 85 -10.17 -30.75 2.30
C GLN A 85 -10.60 -29.96 1.07
N ARG A 86 -11.56 -29.03 1.21
CA ARG A 86 -12.12 -28.19 0.14
C ARG A 86 -12.80 -28.98 -0.98
N GLU A 87 -13.29 -30.17 -0.68
CA GLU A 87 -14.05 -31.03 -1.59
C GLU A 87 -15.53 -30.63 -1.58
N PHE A 88 -15.83 -29.41 -2.05
CA PHE A 88 -17.17 -28.82 -1.92
C PHE A 88 -18.24 -29.55 -2.74
N HIS A 89 -17.89 -30.16 -3.89
CA HIS A 89 -18.81 -30.97 -4.68
C HIS A 89 -19.39 -32.13 -3.85
N ASP A 90 -18.51 -32.97 -3.29
CA ASP A 90 -18.88 -34.10 -2.44
C ASP A 90 -19.63 -33.66 -1.17
N TYR A 91 -19.21 -32.51 -0.60
CA TYR A 91 -19.86 -31.91 0.56
C TYR A 91 -21.34 -31.59 0.29
N PHE A 92 -21.62 -30.89 -0.80
CA PHE A 92 -22.97 -30.48 -1.17
C PHE A 92 -23.82 -31.66 -1.68
N LEU A 93 -23.21 -32.62 -2.39
CA LEU A 93 -23.90 -33.84 -2.80
C LEU A 93 -24.34 -34.69 -1.60
N LEU A 94 -23.50 -34.80 -0.56
CA LEU A 94 -23.87 -35.46 0.69
C LEU A 94 -25.03 -34.74 1.40
N LEU A 95 -25.00 -33.41 1.51
CA LEU A 95 -26.10 -32.64 2.08
C LEU A 95 -27.42 -32.84 1.31
N ARG A 96 -27.35 -32.85 -0.02
CA ARG A 96 -28.52 -33.11 -0.87
C ARG A 96 -29.12 -34.48 -0.57
N LEU A 97 -28.30 -35.53 -0.52
CA LEU A 97 -28.77 -36.89 -0.22
C LEU A 97 -29.38 -37.01 1.17
N LEU A 98 -28.89 -36.27 2.16
CA LEU A 98 -29.48 -36.20 3.49
C LEU A 98 -30.84 -35.48 3.50
N GLN A 99 -31.02 -34.46 2.65
CA GLN A 99 -32.28 -33.71 2.53
C GLN A 99 -33.38 -34.49 1.81
N PHE A 100 -33.04 -35.21 0.73
CA PHE A 100 -34.02 -35.94 -0.08
C PHE A 100 -34.46 -37.28 0.53
N ASN A 101 -33.64 -37.88 1.39
CA ASN A 101 -33.96 -39.15 2.03
C ASN A 101 -34.63 -38.92 3.39
N LYS A 102 -35.70 -39.66 3.71
CA LYS A 102 -36.32 -39.68 5.05
C LYS A 102 -35.40 -40.39 6.05
N VAL A 103 -34.31 -39.73 6.43
CA VAL A 103 -33.29 -40.26 7.33
C VAL A 103 -33.63 -39.89 8.78
N SER A 104 -33.60 -40.89 9.67
CA SER A 104 -33.64 -40.67 11.12
C SER A 104 -32.21 -40.59 11.65
N PHE A 105 -31.96 -39.75 12.65
CA PHE A 105 -30.62 -39.57 13.20
C PHE A 105 -30.51 -40.12 14.63
N VAL A 106 -29.34 -40.65 14.95
CA VAL A 106 -28.95 -41.01 16.32
C VAL A 106 -27.70 -40.26 16.74
N ASN A 107 -27.55 -40.00 18.04
CA ASN A 107 -26.33 -39.43 18.62
C ASN A 107 -25.25 -40.51 18.83
N SER A 108 -24.08 -40.11 19.33
CA SER A 108 -22.96 -41.02 19.69
C SER A 108 -23.32 -42.07 20.74
N LYS A 109 -24.36 -41.84 21.56
CA LYS A 109 -24.88 -42.78 22.55
C LYS A 109 -25.94 -43.74 21.98
N GLY A 110 -26.28 -43.60 20.69
CA GLY A 110 -27.29 -44.43 20.03
C GLY A 110 -28.74 -44.06 20.37
N GLU A 111 -28.95 -42.90 20.99
CA GLU A 111 -30.27 -42.34 21.26
C GLU A 111 -30.78 -41.63 20.00
N TYR A 112 -32.05 -41.85 19.67
CA TYR A 112 -32.69 -41.15 18.56
C TYR A 112 -32.72 -39.65 18.86
N LEU A 113 -32.19 -38.87 17.93
CA LEU A 113 -32.36 -37.43 17.95
C LEU A 113 -33.79 -37.16 17.52
N ASP A 114 -34.60 -36.68 18.45
CA ASP A 114 -36.00 -36.35 18.20
C ASP A 114 -36.11 -35.50 16.92
N THR A 115 -36.83 -36.06 15.94
CA THR A 115 -36.82 -35.64 14.53
C THR A 115 -37.39 -34.24 14.31
N GLN A 116 -38.00 -33.64 15.33
CA GLN A 116 -38.69 -32.35 15.18
C GLN A 116 -37.79 -31.12 15.26
N SER A 117 -36.56 -31.15 15.79
CA SER A 117 -35.77 -29.89 15.88
C SER A 117 -34.24 -29.97 16.07
N ARG A 118 -33.63 -31.08 16.49
CA ARG A 118 -32.23 -31.05 16.99
C ARG A 118 -31.12 -31.20 15.94
N VAL A 119 -31.41 -31.83 14.80
CA VAL A 119 -30.40 -32.06 13.73
C VAL A 119 -30.17 -30.79 12.91
N GLY A 120 -31.22 -29.99 12.70
CA GLY A 120 -31.16 -28.72 11.96
C GLY A 120 -30.01 -27.83 12.44
N PRO A 121 -29.98 -27.39 13.71
CA PRO A 121 -28.98 -26.43 14.19
C PRO A 121 -27.52 -26.85 13.97
N LEU A 122 -27.20 -28.14 14.11
CA LEU A 122 -25.85 -28.67 13.92
C LEU A 122 -25.43 -28.66 12.44
N LEU A 123 -26.32 -29.09 11.54
CA LEU A 123 -26.07 -29.06 10.10
C LEU A 123 -26.03 -27.62 9.58
N TYR A 124 -26.91 -26.73 10.05
CA TYR A 124 -26.88 -25.30 9.72
C TYR A 124 -25.59 -24.63 10.18
N ASN A 125 -25.07 -24.97 11.36
CA ASN A 125 -23.79 -24.46 11.82
C ASN A 125 -22.64 -24.89 10.89
N GLU A 126 -22.59 -26.16 10.48
CA GLU A 126 -21.54 -26.63 9.56
C GLU A 126 -21.70 -26.04 8.16
N LEU A 127 -22.93 -25.94 7.65
CA LEU A 127 -23.25 -25.26 6.40
C LEU A 127 -22.81 -23.79 6.44
N SER A 128 -23.10 -23.04 7.51
CA SER A 128 -22.69 -21.64 7.64
C SER A 128 -21.17 -21.46 7.54
N LYS A 129 -20.38 -22.40 8.09
CA LYS A 129 -18.92 -22.39 7.97
C LYS A 129 -18.47 -22.66 6.54
N ALA A 130 -19.13 -23.60 5.84
CA ALA A 130 -18.82 -23.88 4.44
C ALA A 130 -19.14 -22.67 3.55
N LEU A 131 -20.33 -22.07 3.69
CA LEU A 131 -20.76 -20.91 2.90
C LEU A 131 -19.85 -19.69 3.16
N SER A 132 -19.49 -19.41 4.42
CA SER A 132 -18.52 -18.35 4.76
C SER A 132 -17.14 -18.60 4.15
N LEU A 133 -16.63 -19.84 4.16
CA LEU A 133 -15.36 -20.16 3.51
C LEU A 133 -15.41 -20.01 1.98
N ILE A 134 -16.56 -20.34 1.37
CA ILE A 134 -16.78 -20.21 -0.07
C ILE A 134 -16.88 -18.73 -0.47
N SER A 135 -17.58 -17.90 0.31
CA SER A 135 -17.83 -16.50 -0.03
C SER A 135 -16.55 -15.69 -0.25
N HIS A 136 -15.47 -16.03 0.45
CA HIS A 136 -14.16 -15.40 0.26
C HIS A 136 -13.49 -15.67 -1.10
N ARG A 137 -14.01 -16.61 -1.89
CA ARG A 137 -13.43 -17.01 -3.19
C ARG A 137 -14.37 -16.79 -4.37
N CYS A 138 -15.58 -16.31 -4.10
CA CYS A 138 -16.57 -16.09 -5.14
C CYS A 138 -16.22 -14.86 -5.97
N THR A 139 -16.51 -14.94 -7.27
CA THR A 139 -16.72 -13.74 -8.08
C THR A 139 -17.92 -12.96 -7.57
N ILE A 140 -18.06 -11.69 -7.93
CA ILE A 140 -19.18 -10.84 -7.47
C ILE A 140 -20.56 -11.47 -7.82
N ARG A 141 -20.69 -12.08 -9.00
CA ARG A 141 -21.93 -12.74 -9.42
C ARG A 141 -22.24 -13.97 -8.56
N GLU A 142 -21.23 -14.79 -8.30
CA GLU A 142 -21.37 -15.97 -7.43
C GLU A 142 -21.67 -15.57 -5.98
N ALA A 143 -21.05 -14.49 -5.49
CA ALA A 143 -21.30 -13.95 -4.15
C ALA A 143 -22.75 -13.46 -4.01
N LYS A 144 -23.32 -12.81 -5.03
CA LYS A 144 -24.74 -12.43 -5.05
C LYS A 144 -25.66 -13.64 -4.96
N THR A 145 -25.41 -14.67 -5.77
CA THR A 145 -26.19 -15.91 -5.72
C THR A 145 -26.05 -16.62 -4.37
N LEU A 146 -24.84 -16.75 -3.87
CA LEU A 146 -24.58 -17.35 -2.56
C LEU A 146 -25.31 -16.59 -1.43
N ALA A 147 -25.31 -15.27 -1.48
CA ALA A 147 -26.01 -14.45 -0.51
C ALA A 147 -27.54 -14.58 -0.62
N GLN A 148 -28.11 -14.65 -1.82
CA GLN A 148 -29.54 -14.93 -2.01
C GLN A 148 -29.93 -16.30 -1.44
N ILE A 149 -29.08 -17.32 -1.64
CA ILE A 149 -29.26 -18.64 -1.03
C ILE A 149 -29.23 -18.53 0.49
N VAL A 150 -28.30 -17.76 1.07
CA VAL A 150 -28.26 -17.53 2.53
C VAL A 150 -29.54 -16.86 3.03
N VAL A 151 -30.07 -15.88 2.31
CA VAL A 151 -31.34 -15.21 2.65
C VAL A 151 -32.50 -16.21 2.62
N SER A 152 -32.58 -17.04 1.57
CA SER A 152 -33.62 -18.09 1.46
C SER A 152 -33.50 -19.07 2.62
N LEU A 153 -32.29 -19.55 2.92
CA LEU A 153 -32.04 -20.48 4.03
C LEU A 153 -32.44 -19.89 5.38
N LEU A 154 -32.19 -18.60 5.62
CA LEU A 154 -32.62 -17.92 6.84
C LEU A 154 -34.16 -17.81 6.92
N ASN A 155 -34.82 -17.50 5.80
CA ASN A 155 -36.28 -17.45 5.74
C ASN A 155 -36.91 -18.83 6.00
N ASP A 156 -36.42 -19.87 5.35
CA ASP A 156 -36.90 -21.24 5.55
C ASP A 156 -36.69 -21.70 7.01
N TYR A 157 -35.55 -21.30 7.58
CA TYR A 157 -35.24 -21.56 8.98
C TYR A 157 -36.20 -20.84 9.95
N ASN A 158 -36.52 -19.57 9.66
CA ASN A 158 -37.52 -18.79 10.42
C ASN A 158 -38.88 -19.49 10.39
N GLN A 159 -39.33 -19.94 9.22
CA GLN A 159 -40.62 -20.62 9.05
C GLN A 159 -40.67 -21.97 9.79
N ALA A 160 -39.60 -22.75 9.73
CA ALA A 160 -39.52 -24.04 10.44
C ALA A 160 -39.60 -23.86 11.97
N GLY A 161 -38.96 -22.82 12.51
CA GLY A 161 -38.97 -22.49 13.94
C GLY A 161 -40.34 -22.02 14.46
N GLU A 162 -41.21 -21.50 13.59
CA GLU A 162 -42.60 -21.17 13.96
C GLU A 162 -43.50 -22.41 14.08
N GLN A 163 -43.17 -23.50 13.38
CA GLN A 163 -43.97 -24.72 13.32
C GLN A 163 -43.52 -25.81 14.29
N THR A 164 -42.23 -25.82 14.64
CA THR A 164 -41.58 -26.83 15.48
C THR A 164 -40.77 -26.10 16.54
N ALA A 165 -40.92 -26.48 17.81
CA ALA A 165 -40.37 -25.81 19.00
C ALA A 165 -39.07 -25.00 18.80
N PRO A 166 -38.90 -23.86 19.50
CA PRO A 166 -37.89 -22.85 19.19
C PRO A 166 -36.49 -23.46 19.06
N LEU A 167 -35.91 -23.29 17.88
CA LEU A 167 -34.57 -23.78 17.57
C LEU A 167 -33.54 -22.88 18.29
N ASN A 168 -32.61 -23.50 19.02
CA ASN A 168 -31.54 -22.77 19.70
C ASN A 168 -30.48 -22.29 18.68
N VAL A 169 -30.68 -21.10 18.13
CA VAL A 169 -29.79 -20.47 17.15
C VAL A 169 -28.56 -19.92 17.85
N LYS A 170 -27.37 -20.33 17.40
CA LYS A 170 -26.12 -19.73 17.88
C LYS A 170 -25.82 -18.44 17.11
N LEU A 171 -25.46 -17.36 17.82
CA LEU A 171 -25.08 -16.06 17.22
C LEU A 171 -24.02 -16.16 16.13
N ASN A 172 -23.05 -17.06 16.30
CA ASN A 172 -22.00 -17.31 15.31
C ASN A 172 -22.53 -17.73 13.92
N ILE A 173 -23.71 -18.34 13.84
CA ILE A 173 -24.35 -18.67 12.56
C ILE A 173 -24.83 -17.37 11.90
N LEU A 174 -25.52 -16.52 12.66
CA LEU A 174 -26.08 -15.26 12.16
C LEU A 174 -24.96 -14.29 11.71
N TYR A 175 -23.85 -14.20 12.45
CA TYR A 175 -22.67 -13.45 12.03
C TYR A 175 -22.11 -13.92 10.69
N ARG A 176 -21.98 -15.23 10.48
CA ARG A 176 -21.49 -15.78 9.21
C ARG A 176 -22.47 -15.51 8.07
N CYS A 177 -23.77 -15.60 8.31
CA CYS A 177 -24.77 -15.27 7.30
C CYS A 177 -24.71 -13.78 6.92
N ALA A 178 -24.61 -12.87 7.89
CA ALA A 178 -24.40 -11.44 7.64
C ALA A 178 -23.09 -11.18 6.88
N GLN A 179 -22.02 -11.91 7.23
CA GLN A 179 -20.74 -11.82 6.53
C GLN A 179 -20.86 -12.21 5.06
N VAL A 180 -21.49 -13.36 4.77
CA VAL A 180 -21.73 -13.84 3.40
C VAL A 180 -22.60 -12.85 2.64
N ALA A 181 -23.67 -12.32 3.24
CA ALA A 181 -24.51 -11.30 2.62
C ALA A 181 -23.70 -10.05 2.23
N GLY A 182 -22.79 -9.59 3.10
CA GLY A 182 -21.90 -8.46 2.81
C GLY A 182 -21.00 -8.67 1.59
N THR A 183 -20.57 -9.92 1.31
CA THR A 183 -19.73 -10.23 0.13
C THR A 183 -20.42 -9.96 -1.21
N ALA A 184 -21.75 -9.93 -1.24
CA ALA A 184 -22.52 -9.63 -2.44
C ALA A 184 -22.40 -8.17 -2.91
N LYS A 185 -21.89 -7.26 -2.04
CA LYS A 185 -21.80 -5.81 -2.27
C LYS A 185 -23.11 -5.21 -2.80
N SER A 186 -24.24 -5.70 -2.31
CA SER A 186 -25.58 -5.27 -2.71
C SER A 186 -26.38 -4.91 -1.47
N TRP A 187 -26.73 -3.63 -1.34
CA TRP A 187 -27.51 -3.14 -0.21
C TRP A 187 -28.81 -3.93 -0.03
N ASN A 188 -29.57 -4.13 -1.10
CA ASN A 188 -30.86 -4.84 -1.06
C ASN A 188 -30.72 -6.28 -0.50
N ILE A 189 -29.63 -6.98 -0.80
CA ILE A 189 -29.40 -8.35 -0.32
C ILE A 189 -29.00 -8.33 1.15
N VAL A 190 -28.15 -7.39 1.56
CA VAL A 190 -27.77 -7.20 2.96
C VAL A 190 -29.00 -6.84 3.79
N GLU A 191 -29.81 -5.88 3.33
CA GLU A 191 -31.04 -5.48 4.02
C GLU A 191 -32.03 -6.65 4.14
N ALA A 192 -32.20 -7.44 3.08
CA ALA A 192 -33.03 -8.66 3.12
C ALA A 192 -32.51 -9.67 4.16
N ALA A 193 -31.20 -9.94 4.16
CA ALA A 193 -30.57 -10.84 5.13
C ALA A 193 -30.73 -10.35 6.57
N LEU A 194 -30.51 -9.05 6.80
CA LEU A 194 -30.63 -8.44 8.13
C LEU A 194 -32.10 -8.41 8.61
N LYS A 195 -33.07 -8.24 7.71
CA LYS A 195 -34.50 -8.40 8.03
C LYS A 195 -34.82 -9.82 8.51
N GLU A 196 -34.29 -10.84 7.84
CA GLU A 196 -34.48 -12.23 8.26
C GLU A 196 -33.78 -12.54 9.59
N ILE A 197 -32.60 -11.96 9.82
CA ILE A 197 -31.89 -12.07 11.11
C ILE A 197 -32.69 -11.40 12.22
N ARG A 198 -33.31 -10.23 11.99
CA ARG A 198 -34.10 -9.52 13.01
C ARG A 198 -35.28 -10.35 13.53
N LYS A 199 -35.88 -11.21 12.70
CA LYS A 199 -36.96 -12.13 13.11
C LYS A 199 -36.52 -13.12 14.20
N GLN A 200 -35.21 -13.35 14.36
CA GLN A 200 -34.64 -14.22 15.39
C GLN A 200 -34.71 -13.62 16.80
N ALA A 201 -35.05 -12.34 16.95
CA ALA A 201 -35.29 -11.71 18.25
C ALA A 201 -36.46 -12.34 19.03
N LYS A 202 -37.30 -13.16 18.37
CA LYS A 202 -38.29 -14.01 19.03
C LYS A 202 -37.68 -15.12 19.89
N TYR A 203 -36.43 -15.51 19.60
CA TYR A 203 -35.77 -16.71 20.15
C TYR A 203 -34.45 -16.41 20.87
N LEU A 204 -33.89 -15.22 20.67
CA LEU A 204 -32.63 -14.74 21.26
C LEU A 204 -32.84 -13.41 21.95
N ALA A 205 -31.92 -13.03 22.85
CA ALA A 205 -31.94 -11.70 23.44
C ALA A 205 -31.86 -10.64 22.33
N GLY A 206 -32.72 -9.61 22.41
CA GLY A 206 -32.82 -8.58 21.37
C GLY A 206 -31.49 -7.85 21.13
N GLU A 207 -30.72 -7.63 22.19
CA GLU A 207 -29.40 -6.98 22.15
C GLU A 207 -28.40 -7.77 21.29
N ASP A 208 -28.39 -9.11 21.43
CA ASP A 208 -27.50 -9.97 20.66
C ASP A 208 -27.83 -9.93 19.15
N VAL A 209 -29.12 -9.86 18.81
CA VAL A 209 -29.58 -9.78 17.42
C VAL A 209 -29.21 -8.44 16.81
N GLU A 210 -29.40 -7.33 17.53
CA GLU A 210 -28.99 -6.01 17.06
C GLU A 210 -27.46 -5.91 16.90
N LEU A 211 -26.69 -6.57 17.77
CA LEU A 211 -25.23 -6.65 17.59
C LEU A 211 -24.83 -7.35 16.27
N VAL A 212 -25.56 -8.40 15.86
CA VAL A 212 -25.34 -9.05 14.55
C VAL A 212 -25.72 -8.12 13.39
N ILE A 213 -26.79 -7.33 13.56
CA ILE A 213 -27.23 -6.35 12.56
C ILE A 213 -26.17 -5.27 12.37
N HIS A 214 -25.65 -4.71 13.45
CA HIS A 214 -24.54 -3.77 13.45
C HIS A 214 -23.29 -4.34 12.77
N TYR A 215 -22.93 -5.59 13.07
CA TYR A 215 -21.86 -6.30 12.40
C TYR A 215 -22.10 -6.39 10.89
N GLY A 216 -23.31 -6.74 10.47
CA GLY A 216 -23.66 -6.88 9.05
C GLY A 216 -23.50 -5.57 8.27
N TYR A 217 -23.95 -4.45 8.85
CA TYR A 217 -23.78 -3.13 8.24
C TYR A 217 -22.30 -2.72 8.15
N LEU A 218 -21.55 -2.83 9.25
CA LEU A 218 -20.11 -2.53 9.25
C LEU A 218 -19.36 -3.38 8.23
N ASN A 219 -19.62 -4.69 8.20
CA ASN A 219 -19.00 -5.61 7.26
C ASN A 219 -19.35 -5.27 5.80
N PHE A 220 -20.61 -4.88 5.53
CA PHE A 220 -21.01 -4.40 4.20
C PHE A 220 -20.23 -3.14 3.80
N TYR A 221 -20.16 -2.12 4.65
CA TYR A 221 -19.44 -0.88 4.32
C TYR A 221 -17.94 -1.12 4.14
N LEU A 222 -17.35 -2.02 4.94
CA LEU A 222 -15.96 -2.42 4.81
C LEU A 222 -15.69 -3.13 3.48
N ILE A 223 -16.48 -4.15 3.12
CA ILE A 223 -16.29 -4.95 1.90
C ILE A 223 -16.61 -4.15 0.63
N SER A 224 -17.59 -3.24 0.71
CA SER A 224 -18.00 -2.37 -0.40
C SER A 224 -17.11 -1.14 -0.58
N ASP A 225 -16.08 -0.97 0.25
CA ASP A 225 -15.14 0.16 0.19
C ASP A 225 -15.78 1.54 0.46
N GLN A 226 -16.90 1.56 1.19
CA GLN A 226 -17.65 2.78 1.50
C GLN A 226 -17.15 3.44 2.79
N THR A 227 -15.90 3.91 2.79
CA THR A 227 -15.19 4.39 4.00
C THR A 227 -15.91 5.51 4.74
N PHE A 228 -16.50 6.48 4.04
CA PHE A 228 -17.25 7.57 4.67
C PHE A 228 -18.48 7.04 5.44
N LEU A 229 -19.23 6.11 4.84
CA LEU A 229 -20.39 5.50 5.48
C LEU A 229 -19.98 4.56 6.61
N LEU A 230 -18.87 3.83 6.44
CA LEU A 230 -18.27 3.00 7.49
C LEU A 230 -17.96 3.84 8.75
N LYS A 231 -17.24 4.95 8.57
CA LYS A 231 -16.89 5.88 9.66
C LYS A 231 -18.15 6.41 10.33
N ARG A 232 -19.05 7.03 9.55
CA ARG A 232 -20.28 7.63 10.07
C ARG A 232 -21.16 6.61 10.80
N TYR A 233 -21.27 5.40 10.28
CA TYR A 233 -22.05 4.34 10.91
C TYR A 233 -21.41 3.88 12.23
N PHE A 234 -20.09 3.72 12.26
CA PHE A 234 -19.35 3.38 13.47
C PHE A 234 -19.55 4.44 14.57
N GLU A 235 -19.35 5.71 14.25
CA GLU A 235 -19.48 6.82 15.20
C GLU A 235 -20.90 6.91 15.77
N ASN A 236 -21.92 6.77 14.92
CA ASN A 236 -23.30 6.94 15.35
C ASN A 236 -23.88 5.74 16.12
N ASN A 237 -23.37 4.52 15.92
CA ASN A 237 -24.03 3.30 16.42
C ASN A 237 -23.13 2.41 17.27
N ILE A 238 -21.81 2.46 17.07
CA ILE A 238 -20.87 1.48 17.64
C ILE A 238 -19.98 2.12 18.69
N GLU A 239 -19.54 3.36 18.47
CA GLU A 239 -18.64 4.08 19.38
C GLU A 239 -19.13 4.05 20.83
N HIS A 240 -20.44 4.23 21.05
CA HIS A 240 -21.05 4.26 22.38
C HIS A 240 -21.64 2.93 22.87
N MET A 241 -21.55 1.85 22.08
CA MET A 241 -22.16 0.56 22.43
C MET A 241 -21.31 -0.24 23.42
N THR A 242 -21.84 -0.61 24.58
CA THR A 242 -21.10 -1.38 25.61
C THR A 242 -21.33 -2.89 25.48
N GLY A 243 -20.39 -3.72 25.94
CA GLY A 243 -20.60 -5.17 26.12
C GLY A 243 -20.50 -6.00 24.82
N ILE A 244 -19.60 -5.64 23.91
CA ILE A 244 -19.38 -6.41 22.68
C ILE A 244 -18.43 -7.59 23.00
N GLU A 245 -18.95 -8.81 23.14
CA GLU A 245 -18.13 -9.97 23.56
C GLU A 245 -17.71 -10.93 22.42
N SER A 246 -18.12 -10.66 21.17
CA SER A 246 -17.92 -11.60 20.06
C SER A 246 -16.53 -11.48 19.39
N GLN A 247 -15.76 -12.58 19.37
CA GLN A 247 -14.48 -12.68 18.65
C GLN A 247 -14.59 -12.37 17.15
N LEU A 248 -15.74 -12.66 16.53
CA LEU A 248 -15.99 -12.31 15.12
C LEU A 248 -16.05 -10.79 14.94
N PHE A 249 -16.62 -10.08 15.92
CA PHE A 249 -16.65 -8.63 15.93
C PHE A 249 -15.24 -8.03 16.13
N ALA A 250 -14.42 -8.63 16.99
CA ALA A 250 -13.02 -8.26 17.17
C ALA A 250 -12.21 -8.32 15.86
N SER A 251 -12.40 -9.39 15.08
CA SER A 251 -11.77 -9.52 13.75
C SER A 251 -12.25 -8.44 12.77
N LEU A 252 -13.54 -8.11 12.79
CA LEU A 252 -14.10 -7.04 11.96
C LEU A 252 -13.51 -5.67 12.34
N LEU A 253 -13.45 -5.34 13.64
CA LEU A 253 -12.84 -4.09 14.12
C LEU A 253 -11.36 -4.00 13.75
N SER A 254 -10.61 -5.10 13.85
CA SER A 254 -9.21 -5.17 13.40
C SER A 254 -9.08 -4.83 11.91
N ASN A 255 -9.97 -5.37 11.07
CA ASN A 255 -9.97 -5.06 9.64
C ASN A 255 -10.36 -3.61 9.36
N ILE A 256 -11.32 -3.05 10.11
CA ILE A 256 -11.70 -1.63 10.02
C ILE A 256 -10.52 -0.73 10.44
N LEU A 257 -9.79 -1.07 11.49
CA LEU A 257 -8.61 -0.35 11.96
C LEU A 257 -7.53 -0.28 10.88
N LEU A 258 -7.18 -1.42 10.29
CA LEU A 258 -6.23 -1.48 9.18
C LEU A 258 -6.74 -0.74 7.93
N LYS A 259 -8.05 -0.75 7.70
CA LYS A 259 -8.65 0.00 6.60
C LYS A 259 -8.57 1.51 6.84
N ALA A 260 -8.91 1.99 8.03
CA ALA A 260 -8.84 3.40 8.42
C ALA A 260 -7.41 3.96 8.29
N THR A 261 -6.42 3.20 8.76
CA THR A 261 -5.00 3.58 8.64
C THR A 261 -4.50 3.61 7.21
N ASN A 262 -5.01 2.74 6.33
CA ASN A 262 -4.70 2.78 4.90
C ASN A 262 -5.26 4.01 4.18
N TYR A 263 -6.33 4.63 4.71
CA TYR A 263 -6.96 5.81 4.12
C TYR A 263 -6.45 7.14 4.66
N GLY A 264 -5.50 7.18 5.59
CA GLY A 264 -5.07 8.45 6.18
C GLY A 264 -5.90 8.90 7.38
N SER A 265 -6.92 8.14 7.81
CA SER A 265 -7.85 8.60 8.87
C SER A 265 -7.40 8.14 10.24
N GLU A 266 -6.45 8.87 10.81
CA GLU A 266 -5.90 8.60 12.14
C GLU A 266 -6.97 8.65 13.25
N SER A 267 -7.78 9.71 13.30
CA SER A 267 -8.83 9.86 14.32
C SER A 267 -9.83 8.71 14.31
N PHE A 268 -10.25 8.26 13.13
CA PHE A 268 -11.13 7.11 13.01
C PHE A 268 -10.45 5.81 13.45
N ALA A 269 -9.18 5.61 13.07
CA ALA A 269 -8.40 4.46 13.52
C ALA A 269 -8.25 4.44 15.05
N ALA A 270 -7.98 5.59 15.68
CA ALA A 270 -7.87 5.72 17.13
C ALA A 270 -9.21 5.37 17.82
N LYS A 271 -10.34 5.88 17.33
CA LYS A 271 -11.67 5.51 17.86
C LYS A 271 -11.93 4.01 17.80
N VAL A 272 -11.57 3.36 16.69
CA VAL A 272 -11.73 1.91 16.54
C VAL A 272 -10.83 1.15 17.52
N LEU A 273 -9.58 1.56 17.68
CA LEU A 273 -8.64 0.94 18.62
C LEU A 273 -9.09 1.13 20.08
N ALA A 274 -9.58 2.32 20.44
CA ALA A 274 -10.18 2.59 21.75
C ALA A 274 -11.35 1.64 22.01
N LYS A 275 -12.19 1.41 21.00
CA LYS A 275 -13.33 0.51 21.13
C LYS A 275 -12.91 -0.95 21.32
N MET A 276 -11.85 -1.37 20.64
CA MET A 276 -11.26 -2.69 20.85
C MET A 276 -10.72 -2.84 22.28
N LYS A 277 -10.04 -1.81 22.81
CA LYS A 277 -9.54 -1.78 24.19
C LYS A 277 -10.67 -1.91 25.21
N GLU A 278 -11.72 -1.11 25.06
CA GLU A 278 -12.90 -1.12 25.96
C GLU A 278 -13.52 -2.51 26.08
N ASN A 279 -13.52 -3.28 24.99
CA ASN A 279 -14.09 -4.62 24.93
C ASN A 279 -13.04 -5.73 25.15
N ASN A 280 -11.84 -5.41 25.66
CA ASN A 280 -10.74 -6.34 25.92
C ASN A 280 -10.34 -7.20 24.71
N PHE A 281 -10.44 -6.65 23.50
CA PHE A 281 -10.03 -7.34 22.28
C PHE A 281 -8.53 -7.17 22.01
N THR A 282 -7.85 -8.29 21.81
CA THR A 282 -6.43 -8.32 21.45
C THR A 282 -6.24 -8.33 19.94
N LEU A 283 -5.30 -7.53 19.44
CA LEU A 283 -4.88 -7.59 18.04
C LEU A 283 -4.07 -8.85 17.77
N GLU A 284 -4.31 -9.49 16.63
CA GLU A 284 -3.43 -10.56 16.15
C GLU A 284 -2.04 -9.99 15.86
N LYS A 285 -0.98 -10.77 16.13
CA LYS A 285 0.42 -10.34 15.96
C LYS A 285 0.68 -9.75 14.56
N SER A 286 0.16 -10.37 13.51
CA SER A 286 0.30 -9.85 12.13
C SER A 286 -0.40 -8.52 11.93
N HIS A 287 -1.57 -8.30 12.53
CA HIS A 287 -2.26 -7.01 12.46
C HIS A 287 -1.52 -5.93 13.25
N LEU A 288 -0.94 -6.29 14.40
CA LEU A 288 -0.10 -5.40 15.20
C LEU A 288 1.13 -4.95 14.41
N GLU A 289 1.89 -5.88 13.82
CA GLU A 289 3.06 -5.56 12.99
C GLU A 289 2.69 -4.65 11.80
N MET A 290 1.57 -4.94 11.13
CA MET A 290 1.07 -4.10 10.04
C MET A 290 0.67 -2.70 10.52
N LEU A 291 0.03 -2.61 11.69
CA LEU A 291 -0.38 -1.35 12.29
C LEU A 291 0.81 -0.50 12.69
N GLN A 292 1.82 -1.09 13.35
CA GLN A 292 3.07 -0.43 13.73
C GLN A 292 3.78 0.17 12.51
N ALA A 293 3.97 -0.63 11.47
CA ALA A 293 4.59 -0.16 10.22
C ALA A 293 3.79 0.99 9.57
N LYS A 294 2.46 1.01 9.71
CA LYS A 294 1.60 2.08 9.18
C LYS A 294 1.65 3.35 10.04
N ILE A 295 1.67 3.19 11.36
CA ILE A 295 1.83 4.29 12.31
C ILE A 295 3.16 4.99 12.07
N GLU A 296 4.26 4.23 11.99
CA GLU A 296 5.61 4.78 11.75
C GLU A 296 5.71 5.46 10.40
N LYS A 297 5.20 4.82 9.34
CA LYS A 297 5.26 5.36 7.98
C LYS A 297 4.48 6.67 7.82
N ASN A 298 3.31 6.76 8.46
CA ASN A 298 2.38 7.88 8.26
C ASN A 298 2.40 8.90 9.41
N GLY A 299 3.15 8.64 10.48
CA GLY A 299 3.26 9.53 11.62
C GLY A 299 2.01 9.63 12.48
N TYR A 300 1.23 8.56 12.61
CA TYR A 300 -0.03 8.58 13.37
C TYR A 300 0.21 8.62 14.88
N LEU A 301 0.47 9.81 15.41
CA LEU A 301 0.84 10.05 16.80
C LEU A 301 -0.23 9.59 17.79
N SER A 302 -1.47 10.05 17.67
CA SER A 302 -2.57 9.68 18.58
C SER A 302 -2.81 8.16 18.58
N LEU A 303 -2.65 7.52 17.43
CA LEU A 303 -2.78 6.07 17.31
C LEU A 303 -1.59 5.33 17.93
N ALA A 304 -0.37 5.85 17.80
CA ALA A 304 0.83 5.31 18.44
C ALA A 304 0.71 5.31 19.97
N LEU A 305 0.31 6.45 20.54
CA LEU A 305 0.15 6.60 22.00
C LEU A 305 -0.96 5.70 22.54
N MET A 306 -2.05 5.57 21.79
CA MET A 306 -3.11 4.65 22.15
C MET A 306 -2.64 3.20 22.09
N LEU A 307 -1.87 2.83 21.06
CA LEU A 307 -1.32 1.49 20.91
C LEU A 307 -0.37 1.13 22.05
N GLU A 308 0.53 2.05 22.43
CA GLU A 308 1.44 1.87 23.58
C GLU A 308 0.67 1.67 24.90
N SER A 309 -0.47 2.35 25.05
CA SER A 309 -1.35 2.18 26.24
C SER A 309 -2.07 0.82 26.29
N ILE A 310 -2.07 0.06 25.21
CA ILE A 310 -2.77 -1.22 25.06
C ILE A 310 -1.77 -2.37 24.98
N GLU A 311 -0.63 -2.16 24.33
CA GLU A 311 0.40 -3.14 24.06
C GLU A 311 1.73 -2.65 24.65
N PRO A 312 2.07 -3.03 25.90
CA PRO A 312 3.27 -2.56 26.59
C PRO A 312 4.58 -2.91 25.87
N ALA A 313 4.56 -3.92 24.99
CA ALA A 313 5.70 -4.28 24.17
C ALA A 313 5.97 -3.26 23.05
N TYR A 314 4.95 -2.52 22.62
CA TYR A 314 5.12 -1.42 21.68
C TYR A 314 5.52 -0.15 22.43
N LYS A 315 6.75 0.29 22.22
CA LYS A 315 7.20 1.61 22.66
C LYS A 315 7.08 2.55 21.48
N SER A 316 6.23 3.55 21.59
CA SER A 316 6.15 4.60 20.59
C SER A 316 7.53 5.27 20.49
N PRO A 317 8.12 5.43 19.30
CA PRO A 317 9.31 6.25 19.16
C PRO A 317 9.00 7.74 19.44
N PHE A 318 7.72 8.13 19.41
CA PHE A 318 7.26 9.49 19.61
C PHE A 318 6.74 9.71 21.04
N ASN A 319 7.20 10.79 21.68
CA ASN A 319 6.86 11.12 23.08
C ASN A 319 5.36 11.48 23.25
N PRO A 320 4.63 10.93 24.25
CA PRO A 320 3.19 11.10 24.48
C PRO A 320 2.64 12.51 24.71
N LEU A 321 3.47 13.54 24.73
CA LEU A 321 3.08 14.86 25.25
C LEU A 321 2.02 15.60 24.41
N ILE A 322 1.64 15.12 23.22
CA ILE A 322 0.65 15.81 22.36
C ILE A 322 -0.30 14.80 21.69
N SER A 323 -1.52 14.71 22.20
CA SER A 323 -2.63 14.01 21.55
C SER A 323 -3.56 15.03 20.92
N HIS A 324 -3.50 15.22 19.59
CA HIS A 324 -4.46 16.08 18.87
C HIS A 324 -4.89 15.44 17.54
N GLU A 325 -6.18 15.57 17.23
CA GLU A 325 -6.84 14.93 16.08
C GLU A 325 -6.36 15.47 14.71
N GLU A 326 -5.54 16.52 14.68
CA GLU A 326 -4.88 17.05 13.48
C GLU A 326 -3.49 17.61 13.84
N ALA A 327 -2.49 16.73 13.96
CA ALA A 327 -1.12 17.16 14.21
C ALA A 327 -0.61 18.08 13.08
N THR A 328 -0.46 19.36 13.41
CA THR A 328 0.21 20.37 12.57
C THR A 328 1.73 20.16 12.61
N PHE A 329 2.46 20.78 11.68
CA PHE A 329 3.93 20.76 11.68
C PHE A 329 4.53 21.15 13.04
N ASP A 330 3.93 22.13 13.72
CA ASP A 330 4.41 22.64 15.00
C ASP A 330 4.35 21.58 16.11
N HIS A 331 3.31 20.74 16.11
CA HIS A 331 3.21 19.65 17.06
C HIS A 331 4.33 18.63 16.86
N TYR A 332 4.68 18.31 15.61
CA TYR A 332 5.80 17.43 15.31
C TYR A 332 7.14 18.04 15.74
N VAL A 333 7.35 19.34 15.50
CA VAL A 333 8.54 20.06 15.98
C VAL A 333 8.68 19.92 17.49
N ASP A 334 7.60 20.15 18.24
CA ASP A 334 7.64 20.09 19.69
C ASP A 334 7.90 18.64 20.17
N VAL A 335 7.28 17.62 19.57
CA VAL A 335 7.55 16.20 19.87
C VAL A 335 9.02 15.83 19.60
N PHE A 336 9.59 16.21 18.46
CA PHE A 336 10.98 15.89 18.13
C PHE A 336 12.00 16.71 18.92
N SER A 337 11.63 17.91 19.36
CA SER A 337 12.47 18.71 20.25
C SER A 337 12.64 18.08 21.64
N LEU A 338 11.66 17.29 22.06
CA LEU A 338 11.60 16.60 23.34
C LEU A 338 11.95 15.11 23.25
N SER A 339 12.21 14.58 22.05
CA SER A 339 12.55 13.18 21.88
C SER A 339 14.06 12.95 22.03
N GLU A 340 14.42 11.77 22.55
CA GLU A 340 15.82 11.32 22.65
C GLU A 340 16.31 10.64 21.35
N ILE A 341 15.58 10.80 20.24
CA ILE A 341 15.91 10.16 18.96
C ILE A 341 17.10 10.87 18.32
N ASP A 342 18.23 10.19 18.19
CA ASP A 342 19.32 10.67 17.35
C ASP A 342 19.06 10.31 15.87
N PHE A 343 18.65 11.29 15.07
CA PHE A 343 18.38 11.14 13.63
C PHE A 343 19.64 10.93 12.78
N PHE A 344 20.84 11.14 13.33
CA PHE A 344 22.08 10.79 12.62
C PHE A 344 22.35 9.29 12.65
N SER A 345 21.90 8.60 13.70
CA SER A 345 22.09 7.16 13.89
C SER A 345 20.83 6.35 13.53
N SER A 346 19.64 6.94 13.69
CA SER A 346 18.36 6.23 13.60
C SER A 346 17.61 6.54 12.29
N PRO A 347 17.34 5.56 11.42
CA PRO A 347 16.65 5.77 10.14
C PRO A 347 15.12 5.86 10.36
N VAL A 348 14.68 6.88 11.09
CA VAL A 348 13.25 7.13 11.33
C VAL A 348 12.64 7.78 10.08
N SER A 349 11.54 7.22 9.56
CA SER A 349 10.81 7.81 8.45
C SER A 349 9.97 8.99 8.95
N VAL A 350 10.23 10.17 8.40
CA VAL A 350 9.58 11.44 8.77
C VAL A 350 9.00 12.18 7.57
N ASP A 351 8.89 11.49 6.43
CA ASP A 351 8.46 12.11 5.16
C ASP A 351 6.99 12.56 5.19
N PHE A 352 6.16 11.95 6.03
CA PHE A 352 4.76 12.35 6.23
C PHE A 352 4.62 13.80 6.74
N ILE A 353 5.67 14.37 7.34
CA ILE A 353 5.69 15.74 7.85
C ILE A 353 5.75 16.76 6.70
N LEU A 354 6.26 16.38 5.53
CA LEU A 354 6.36 17.27 4.36
C LEU A 354 5.02 17.88 3.98
N ASP A 355 3.94 17.11 4.11
CA ASP A 355 2.56 17.53 3.80
C ASP A 355 1.96 18.41 4.91
N LYS A 356 2.64 18.54 6.06
CA LYS A 356 2.22 19.36 7.20
C LYS A 356 2.91 20.72 7.23
N VAL A 357 4.02 20.89 6.51
CA VAL A 357 4.74 22.16 6.41
C VAL A 357 3.79 23.24 5.86
N PRO A 358 3.61 24.38 6.56
CA PRO A 358 2.75 25.45 6.08
C PRO A 358 3.26 26.04 4.77
N GLN A 359 2.33 26.39 3.88
CA GLN A 359 2.66 26.99 2.59
C GLN A 359 2.58 28.52 2.66
N PHE A 360 3.73 29.19 2.82
CA PHE A 360 3.81 30.65 2.83
C PHE A 360 4.09 31.22 1.45
N SER A 361 3.51 32.37 1.13
CA SER A 361 3.67 33.01 -0.20
C SER A 361 4.91 33.89 -0.28
N ASP A 362 5.40 34.31 0.87
CA ASP A 362 6.50 35.26 1.03
C ASP A 362 7.78 34.60 1.57
N VAL A 363 8.92 35.15 1.18
CA VAL A 363 10.24 34.64 1.60
C VAL A 363 10.48 34.95 3.08
N GLU A 364 10.13 36.16 3.55
CA GLU A 364 10.34 36.56 4.94
C GLU A 364 9.46 35.73 5.89
N GLU A 365 8.23 35.39 5.47
CA GLU A 365 7.37 34.47 6.22
C GLU A 365 8.03 33.09 6.42
N TYR A 366 8.59 32.50 5.36
CA TYR A 366 9.31 31.23 5.46
C TYR A 366 10.57 31.35 6.32
N VAL A 367 11.37 32.40 6.14
CA VAL A 367 12.59 32.63 6.91
C VAL A 367 12.24 32.81 8.38
N THR A 368 11.23 33.61 8.70
CA THR A 368 10.76 33.82 10.07
C THR A 368 10.24 32.52 10.67
N PHE A 369 9.47 31.73 9.91
CA PHE A 369 8.99 30.42 10.33
C PHE A 369 10.15 29.47 10.64
N ILE A 370 11.11 29.33 9.72
CA ILE A 370 12.31 28.50 9.88
C ILE A 370 13.12 28.96 11.08
N CYS A 371 13.43 30.26 11.18
CA CYS A 371 14.24 30.81 12.26
C CYS A 371 13.55 30.66 13.61
N LYS A 372 12.28 31.04 13.73
CA LYS A 372 11.50 30.87 14.97
C LYS A 372 11.45 29.42 15.44
N ARG A 373 11.47 28.46 14.51
CA ARG A 373 11.36 27.03 14.82
C ARG A 373 12.72 26.38 15.07
N LEU A 374 13.75 26.68 14.27
CA LEU A 374 15.09 26.10 14.36
C LEU A 374 16.00 26.79 15.39
N LEU A 375 15.73 28.06 15.73
CA LEU A 375 16.41 28.78 16.80
C LEU A 375 15.79 28.53 18.18
N LYS A 376 14.71 27.73 18.29
CA LYS A 376 14.29 27.18 19.59
C LYS A 376 15.43 26.37 20.17
N GLU A 377 15.58 26.35 21.50
CA GLU A 377 16.52 25.46 22.17
C GLU A 377 16.06 24.00 22.01
N PHE A 378 16.56 23.30 20.99
CA PHE A 378 16.42 21.83 20.94
C PHE A 378 17.50 21.22 21.82
N ARG A 379 17.12 20.23 22.62
CA ARG A 379 18.09 19.38 23.32
C ARG A 379 18.94 18.54 22.36
N ASN A 380 18.44 18.28 21.15
CA ASN A 380 19.05 17.40 20.16
C ASN A 380 19.35 18.13 18.84
N GLU A 381 20.62 18.13 18.42
CA GLU A 381 21.08 18.77 17.18
C GLU A 381 20.58 18.02 15.93
N SER A 382 20.54 16.69 15.97
CA SER A 382 20.06 15.86 14.84
C SER A 382 18.61 16.15 14.47
N ALA A 383 17.77 16.49 15.47
CA ALA A 383 16.38 16.89 15.25
C ALA A 383 16.26 18.23 14.53
N ARG A 384 17.13 19.21 14.84
CA ARG A 384 17.17 20.51 14.13
C ARG A 384 17.49 20.32 12.65
N VAL A 385 18.51 19.51 12.38
CA VAL A 385 18.96 19.19 11.02
C VAL A 385 17.86 18.47 10.24
N MET A 386 17.19 17.50 10.86
CA MET A 386 16.06 16.78 10.29
C MET A 386 14.89 17.73 9.94
N LEU A 387 14.54 18.65 10.83
CA LEU A 387 13.45 19.60 10.59
C LEU A 387 13.79 20.59 9.47
N LEU A 388 15.03 21.10 9.45
CA LEU A 388 15.51 21.94 8.35
C LEU A 388 15.40 21.19 7.02
N ASP A 389 15.85 19.95 6.99
CA ASP A 389 15.79 19.09 5.81
C ASP A 389 14.36 18.95 5.25
N ILE A 390 13.38 18.71 6.11
CA ILE A 390 11.97 18.59 5.74
C ILE A 390 11.44 19.89 5.16
N VAL A 391 11.69 21.02 5.83
CA VAL A 391 11.20 22.33 5.34
C VAL A 391 11.83 22.67 3.99
N LEU A 392 13.13 22.43 3.82
CA LEU A 392 13.81 22.65 2.54
C LEU A 392 13.30 21.72 1.44
N ARG A 393 13.06 20.44 1.73
CA ARG A 393 12.39 19.51 0.80
C ARG A 393 11.01 20.01 0.39
N HIS A 394 10.21 20.50 1.34
CA HIS A 394 8.90 21.07 1.05
C HIS A 394 9.01 22.29 0.13
N ILE A 395 9.87 23.26 0.47
CA ILE A 395 10.05 24.49 -0.32
C ILE A 395 10.54 24.15 -1.74
N CYS A 396 11.58 23.32 -1.86
CA CYS A 396 12.13 22.93 -3.15
C CYS A 396 11.16 22.07 -3.98
N SER A 397 10.23 21.34 -3.36
CA SER A 397 9.21 20.56 -4.06
C SER A 397 7.97 21.37 -4.47
N THR A 398 7.70 22.52 -3.84
CA THR A 398 6.48 23.31 -4.09
C THR A 398 6.74 24.65 -4.77
N ARG A 399 7.95 25.21 -4.65
CA ARG A 399 8.31 26.54 -5.15
C ARG A 399 9.28 26.50 -6.34
N LYS A 400 9.38 27.64 -7.03
CA LYS A 400 10.34 27.85 -8.14
C LYS A 400 11.74 28.13 -7.58
N LEU A 401 12.75 28.02 -8.44
CA LEU A 401 14.17 28.12 -8.08
C LEU A 401 14.52 29.44 -7.39
N GLY A 402 14.14 30.59 -7.95
CA GLY A 402 14.47 31.88 -7.33
C GLY A 402 13.91 32.03 -5.91
N PHE A 403 12.70 31.54 -5.66
CA PHE A 403 12.12 31.56 -4.32
C PHE A 403 12.91 30.67 -3.35
N ALA A 404 13.23 29.44 -3.76
CA ALA A 404 14.00 28.51 -2.95
C ALA A 404 15.41 29.06 -2.64
N LEU A 405 16.07 29.68 -3.63
CA LEU A 405 17.38 30.31 -3.46
C LEU A 405 17.33 31.50 -2.51
N LEU A 406 16.33 32.37 -2.61
CA LEU A 406 16.20 33.52 -1.70
C LEU A 406 16.01 33.08 -0.24
N VAL A 407 15.18 32.06 0.00
CA VAL A 407 15.03 31.46 1.34
C VAL A 407 16.38 30.89 1.82
N LEU A 408 17.04 30.08 0.98
CA LEU A 408 18.32 29.45 1.33
C LEU A 408 19.42 30.47 1.61
N LYS A 409 19.52 31.50 0.78
CA LYS A 409 20.46 32.60 0.95
C LYS A 409 20.23 33.30 2.29
N SER A 410 18.98 33.62 2.61
CA SER A 410 18.65 34.25 3.88
C SER A 410 19.01 33.37 5.08
N ILE A 411 18.62 32.09 5.09
CA ILE A 411 18.92 31.22 6.24
C ILE A 411 20.43 30.91 6.38
N ILE A 412 21.16 30.75 5.26
CA ILE A 412 22.60 30.41 5.27
C ILE A 412 23.45 31.65 5.56
N GLU A 413 23.27 32.73 4.81
CA GLU A 413 24.15 33.92 4.88
C GLU A 413 23.73 34.89 5.97
N VAL A 414 22.43 35.14 6.14
CA VAL A 414 21.93 36.13 7.12
C VAL A 414 21.79 35.51 8.50
N HIS A 415 21.31 34.27 8.59
CA HIS A 415 21.06 33.59 9.86
C HIS A 415 22.10 32.52 10.23
N GLY A 416 23.16 32.34 9.43
CA GLY A 416 24.29 31.47 9.77
C GLY A 416 23.93 29.98 9.88
N MET A 417 22.86 29.51 9.23
CA MET A 417 22.40 28.12 9.32
C MET A 417 23.14 27.15 8.37
N GLY A 418 24.28 27.57 7.79
CA GLY A 418 25.06 26.76 6.84
C GLY A 418 25.46 25.39 7.39
N LYS A 419 25.87 25.33 8.67
CA LYS A 419 26.24 24.07 9.34
C LYS A 419 25.10 23.05 9.31
N TYR A 420 23.89 23.47 9.70
CA TYR A 420 22.73 22.58 9.72
C TYR A 420 22.34 22.07 8.34
N PHE A 421 22.55 22.87 7.29
CA PHE A 421 22.34 22.44 5.90
C PHE A 421 23.33 21.33 5.51
N VAL A 422 24.61 21.54 5.78
CA VAL A 422 25.68 20.56 5.52
C VAL A 422 25.42 19.27 6.30
N ASP A 423 25.03 19.37 7.57
CA ASP A 423 24.76 18.22 8.44
C ASP A 423 23.57 17.37 7.96
N THR A 424 22.71 17.85 7.05
CA THR A 424 21.61 17.02 6.51
C THR A 424 22.12 15.75 5.82
N ARG A 425 23.35 15.74 5.30
CA ARG A 425 24.01 14.54 4.74
C ARG A 425 24.23 13.43 5.77
N ARG A 426 24.29 13.77 7.07
CA ARG A 426 24.52 12.85 8.19
C ARG A 426 23.24 12.15 8.66
N LEU A 427 22.06 12.57 8.18
CA LEU A 427 20.80 11.94 8.54
C LEU A 427 20.77 10.48 8.08
N ALA A 428 20.52 9.55 9.00
CA ALA A 428 20.49 8.12 8.70
C ALA A 428 19.45 7.76 7.62
N SER A 429 18.36 8.53 7.54
CA SER A 429 17.30 8.35 6.53
C SER A 429 17.75 8.66 5.10
N ARG A 430 18.83 9.43 4.90
CA ARG A 430 19.28 9.88 3.58
C ARG A 430 20.20 8.91 2.84
N ASN A 431 20.56 7.74 3.40
CA ASN A 431 21.42 6.75 2.71
C ASN A 431 22.68 7.39 2.06
N SER A 432 23.31 8.37 2.71
CA SER A 432 24.46 9.13 2.17
C SER A 432 24.18 9.99 0.92
N ILE A 433 22.92 10.36 0.67
CA ILE A 433 22.51 11.25 -0.42
C ILE A 433 22.75 12.70 0.01
N SER A 434 23.51 13.44 -0.80
CA SER A 434 23.87 14.84 -0.53
C SER A 434 22.65 15.77 -0.44
N GLU A 435 22.76 16.79 0.39
CA GLU A 435 21.91 17.95 0.53
C GLU A 435 21.63 18.66 -0.80
N PHE A 436 22.59 18.68 -1.74
CA PHE A 436 22.45 19.39 -3.02
C PHE A 436 21.41 18.77 -3.97
N HIS A 437 20.96 17.53 -3.73
CA HIS A 437 19.85 16.94 -4.50
C HIS A 437 18.54 17.75 -4.38
N LEU A 438 18.41 18.60 -3.34
CA LEU A 438 17.26 19.48 -3.11
C LEU A 438 17.08 20.55 -4.20
N PHE A 439 18.13 20.91 -4.94
CA PHE A 439 18.06 21.98 -5.94
C PHE A 439 17.48 21.53 -7.29
N PHE A 440 17.49 20.24 -7.59
CA PHE A 440 17.02 19.74 -8.90
C PHE A 440 15.50 19.83 -9.10
N PRO A 441 14.63 19.51 -8.11
CA PRO A 441 13.19 19.71 -8.27
C PRO A 441 12.79 21.15 -8.65
N PRO A 442 13.27 22.23 -7.99
CA PRO A 442 12.89 23.58 -8.36
C PRO A 442 13.54 24.04 -9.69
N ILE A 443 14.72 23.52 -10.07
CA ILE A 443 15.29 23.68 -11.41
C ILE A 443 14.32 23.15 -12.47
N ALA A 444 13.81 21.93 -12.31
CA ALA A 444 12.88 21.32 -13.26
C ALA A 444 11.58 22.14 -13.45
N ARG A 445 11.13 22.87 -12.43
CA ARG A 445 9.90 23.69 -12.46
C ARG A 445 10.10 25.11 -13.01
N SER A 446 11.35 25.54 -13.22
CA SER A 446 11.67 26.93 -13.52
C SER A 446 12.19 27.07 -14.95
N ASN A 447 11.54 27.93 -15.73
CA ASN A 447 11.95 28.21 -17.11
C ASN A 447 13.28 29.00 -17.16
N SER A 448 13.57 29.81 -16.14
CA SER A 448 14.80 30.61 -15.99
C SER A 448 15.77 29.95 -15.01
N SER A 449 16.22 28.73 -15.33
CA SER A 449 17.12 27.95 -14.47
C SER A 449 18.33 27.37 -15.19
N CYS A 450 18.46 27.61 -16.50
CA CYS A 450 19.40 26.92 -17.37
C CYS A 450 20.85 27.27 -17.02
N LEU A 451 21.12 28.56 -16.78
CA LEU A 451 22.44 29.01 -16.34
C LEU A 451 22.73 28.46 -14.94
N THR A 452 21.80 28.66 -14.02
CA THR A 452 21.95 28.23 -12.62
C THR A 452 22.19 26.72 -12.52
N ALA A 453 21.46 25.92 -13.29
CA ALA A 453 21.59 24.46 -13.38
C ALA A 453 22.95 24.01 -13.92
N ALA A 454 23.47 24.69 -14.95
CA ALA A 454 24.78 24.38 -15.52
C ALA A 454 25.91 24.68 -14.55
N TYR A 455 25.83 25.80 -13.83
CA TYR A 455 26.80 26.13 -12.79
C TYR A 455 26.74 25.14 -11.63
N LEU A 456 25.54 24.78 -11.15
CA LEU A 456 25.38 23.77 -10.11
C LEU A 456 25.97 22.43 -10.54
N PHE A 457 25.67 21.98 -11.76
CA PHE A 457 26.19 20.73 -12.29
C PHE A 457 27.72 20.73 -12.34
N LYS A 458 28.31 21.80 -12.89
CA LYS A 458 29.77 21.95 -12.96
C LYS A 458 30.39 21.92 -11.57
N TYR A 459 29.87 22.73 -10.64
CA TYR A 459 30.37 22.77 -9.27
C TYR A 459 30.35 21.37 -8.63
N LEU A 460 29.22 20.67 -8.71
CA LEU A 460 29.07 19.33 -8.11
C LEU A 460 29.90 18.24 -8.81
N LYS A 461 30.21 18.39 -10.10
CA LYS A 461 30.99 17.40 -10.87
C LYS A 461 32.49 17.61 -10.76
N ASP A 462 32.95 18.86 -10.74
CA ASP A 462 34.35 19.23 -10.93
C ASP A 462 35.00 19.89 -9.69
N GLU A 463 34.22 20.57 -8.84
CA GLU A 463 34.74 21.46 -7.79
C GLU A 463 34.33 21.06 -6.37
N TYR A 464 33.31 20.20 -6.21
CA TYR A 464 32.78 19.82 -4.90
C TYR A 464 33.68 18.80 -4.20
N PRO A 465 34.12 19.05 -2.95
CA PRO A 465 35.14 18.24 -2.27
C PRO A 465 34.68 16.83 -1.86
N LEU A 466 33.42 16.49 -2.07
CA LEU A 466 32.83 15.19 -1.75
C LEU A 466 32.25 14.61 -3.04
N ASP A 467 32.61 13.39 -3.43
CA ASP A 467 32.16 12.76 -4.67
C ASP A 467 30.62 12.73 -4.78
N PHE A 468 30.03 13.75 -5.44
CA PHE A 468 28.59 13.86 -5.62
C PHE A 468 28.11 12.90 -6.71
N LYS A 469 27.12 12.07 -6.37
CA LYS A 469 26.56 11.08 -7.30
C LYS A 469 25.18 11.52 -7.79
N PHE A 470 25.15 12.07 -9.00
CA PHE A 470 23.89 12.44 -9.66
C PHE A 470 22.95 11.25 -9.82
N THR A 471 21.68 11.45 -9.48
CA THR A 471 20.59 10.51 -9.69
C THR A 471 19.96 10.67 -11.08
N LYS A 472 19.18 9.68 -11.51
CA LYS A 472 18.37 9.79 -12.74
C LYS A 472 17.40 10.98 -12.70
N TYR A 473 16.92 11.37 -11.52
CA TYR A 473 16.02 12.51 -11.36
C TYR A 473 16.75 13.85 -11.54
N ASP A 474 17.98 13.96 -11.04
CA ASP A 474 18.79 15.17 -11.20
C ASP A 474 19.07 15.44 -12.69
N TYR A 475 19.46 14.39 -13.41
CA TYR A 475 19.62 14.45 -14.87
C TYR A 475 18.33 14.83 -15.59
N TYR A 476 17.17 14.33 -15.15
CA TYR A 476 15.88 14.77 -15.70
C TYR A 476 15.65 16.27 -15.51
N ALA A 477 15.96 16.82 -14.34
CA ALA A 477 15.82 18.25 -14.08
C ALA A 477 16.74 19.10 -14.96
N LEU A 478 18.00 18.68 -15.11
CA LEU A 478 19.00 19.34 -15.96
C LEU A 478 18.58 19.35 -17.44
N VAL A 479 18.20 18.18 -17.98
CA VAL A 479 17.72 18.02 -19.36
C VAL A 479 16.47 18.88 -19.59
N ARG A 480 15.52 18.88 -18.65
CA ARG A 480 14.31 19.71 -18.74
C ARG A 480 14.64 21.20 -18.78
N SER A 481 15.55 21.65 -17.92
CA SER A 481 16.00 23.05 -17.90
C SER A 481 16.63 23.47 -19.23
N ALA A 482 17.49 22.62 -19.81
CA ALA A 482 18.10 22.86 -21.12
C ALA A 482 17.05 22.95 -22.25
N ILE A 483 16.05 22.06 -22.24
CA ILE A 483 14.95 22.08 -23.23
C ILE A 483 14.10 23.35 -23.08
N SER A 484 13.73 23.73 -21.86
CA SER A 484 12.97 24.95 -21.58
C SER A 484 13.70 26.22 -22.04
N ALA A 485 15.03 26.22 -21.98
CA ALA A 485 15.87 27.30 -22.50
C ALA A 485 16.21 27.17 -24.00
N SER A 486 15.77 26.09 -24.65
CA SER A 486 16.19 25.73 -26.02
C SER A 486 17.72 25.71 -26.19
N ASN A 487 18.46 25.32 -25.14
CA ASN A 487 19.91 25.20 -25.16
C ASN A 487 20.31 23.75 -25.49
N LEU A 488 20.58 23.53 -26.78
CA LEU A 488 20.87 22.20 -27.30
C LEU A 488 22.23 21.67 -26.86
N ASP A 489 23.23 22.54 -26.72
CA ASP A 489 24.57 22.11 -26.32
C ASP A 489 24.57 21.59 -24.88
N LEU A 490 23.87 22.29 -23.96
CA LEU A 490 23.67 21.81 -22.58
C LEU A 490 22.88 20.51 -22.54
N LEU A 491 21.88 20.37 -23.41
CA LEU A 491 21.10 19.14 -23.50
C LEU A 491 21.98 17.94 -23.89
N HIS A 492 22.82 18.08 -24.92
CA HIS A 492 23.78 17.04 -25.31
C HIS A 492 24.79 16.75 -24.19
N TYR A 493 25.28 17.79 -23.53
CA TYR A 493 26.23 17.66 -22.43
C TYR A 493 25.65 16.89 -21.23
N TYR A 494 24.42 17.18 -20.81
CA TYR A 494 23.76 16.43 -19.73
C TYR A 494 23.44 15.00 -20.13
N MET A 495 23.03 14.76 -21.38
CA MET A 495 22.75 13.42 -21.89
C MET A 495 24.02 12.57 -21.97
N TYR A 496 25.16 13.16 -22.35
CA TYR A 496 26.46 12.50 -22.33
C TYR A 496 26.80 11.98 -20.92
N HIS A 497 26.73 12.85 -19.91
CA HIS A 497 27.04 12.48 -18.53
C HIS A 497 26.03 11.49 -17.95
N LEU A 498 24.75 11.60 -18.31
CA LEU A 498 23.75 10.60 -17.94
C LEU A 498 24.12 9.21 -18.48
N ILE A 499 24.56 9.11 -19.74
CA ILE A 499 24.94 7.83 -20.37
C ILE A 499 26.19 7.26 -19.71
N LEU A 500 27.20 8.09 -19.40
CA LEU A 500 28.40 7.66 -18.68
C LEU A 500 28.07 7.08 -17.30
N ASP A 501 27.25 7.80 -16.53
CA ASP A 501 26.97 7.45 -15.13
C ASP A 501 25.94 6.30 -15.02
N TRP A 502 24.92 6.30 -15.88
CA TRP A 502 23.73 5.45 -15.74
C TRP A 502 23.45 4.53 -16.92
N GLY A 503 24.18 4.62 -18.03
CA GLY A 503 23.88 3.90 -19.27
C GLY A 503 23.78 2.39 -19.06
N HIS A 504 24.84 1.78 -18.52
CA HIS A 504 24.90 0.34 -18.20
C HIS A 504 23.83 -0.12 -17.19
N LYS A 505 23.38 0.76 -16.28
CA LYS A 505 22.33 0.48 -15.27
C LYS A 505 20.92 0.70 -15.78
N SER A 506 20.78 1.26 -16.97
CA SER A 506 19.48 1.66 -17.53
C SER A 506 19.12 0.78 -18.74
N LEU A 507 19.55 -0.47 -18.74
CA LEU A 507 19.26 -1.44 -19.78
C LEU A 507 18.50 -2.63 -19.20
N ILE A 508 17.48 -3.11 -19.92
CA ILE A 508 16.70 -4.30 -19.58
C ILE A 508 16.76 -5.31 -20.70
N HIS A 509 16.80 -6.59 -20.33
CA HIS A 509 16.71 -7.69 -21.28
C HIS A 509 15.26 -8.16 -21.37
N SER A 510 14.57 -7.81 -22.46
CA SER A 510 13.16 -8.13 -22.68
C SER A 510 12.97 -8.77 -24.05
N GLY A 511 12.42 -9.98 -24.09
CA GLY A 511 12.08 -10.66 -25.35
C GLY A 511 13.28 -10.96 -26.25
N GLY A 512 14.45 -11.25 -25.67
CA GLY A 512 15.69 -11.52 -26.43
C GLY A 512 16.41 -10.27 -26.96
N SER A 513 15.97 -9.07 -26.57
CA SER A 513 16.61 -7.80 -26.96
C SER A 513 16.94 -6.95 -25.74
N LEU A 514 18.09 -6.27 -25.80
CA LEU A 514 18.50 -5.28 -24.81
C LEU A 514 17.89 -3.92 -25.17
N ASN A 515 17.14 -3.31 -24.25
CA ASN A 515 16.45 -2.04 -24.48
C ASN A 515 16.71 -1.05 -23.34
N TRP A 516 16.60 0.24 -23.63
CA TRP A 516 16.66 1.30 -22.63
C TRP A 516 15.50 1.18 -21.64
N ASN A 517 15.82 1.31 -20.35
CA ASN A 517 14.92 1.47 -19.21
C ASN A 517 15.23 2.79 -18.50
N LEU A 518 15.11 3.87 -19.27
CA LEU A 518 15.18 5.23 -18.75
C LEU A 518 13.83 5.60 -18.11
N PRO A 519 13.81 6.52 -17.12
CA PRO A 519 12.56 6.99 -16.54
C PRO A 519 11.59 7.50 -17.62
N VAL A 520 10.33 7.09 -17.55
CA VAL A 520 9.29 7.44 -18.54
C VAL A 520 9.22 8.96 -18.76
N ASN A 521 9.40 9.76 -17.70
CA ASN A 521 9.39 11.22 -17.81
C ASN A 521 10.53 11.77 -18.64
N LEU A 522 11.71 11.15 -18.60
CA LEU A 522 12.86 11.55 -19.41
C LEU A 522 12.66 11.14 -20.88
N LEU A 523 12.18 9.92 -21.12
CA LEU A 523 11.84 9.45 -22.46
C LEU A 523 10.75 10.32 -23.11
N LYS A 524 9.70 10.64 -22.34
CA LYS A 524 8.62 11.52 -22.77
C LYS A 524 9.11 12.95 -23.04
N LEU A 525 9.98 13.48 -22.18
CA LEU A 525 10.56 14.81 -22.36
C LEU A 525 11.40 14.91 -23.64
N ILE A 526 12.20 13.89 -23.92
CA ILE A 526 12.96 13.77 -25.18
C ILE A 526 11.97 13.62 -26.35
N SER A 527 10.90 12.83 -26.17
CA SER A 527 9.96 12.57 -27.26
C SER A 527 9.06 13.74 -27.64
N ASP A 528 8.54 14.45 -26.66
CA ASP A 528 7.67 15.60 -26.89
C ASP A 528 8.46 16.78 -27.53
N SER A 529 9.79 16.72 -27.46
CA SER A 529 10.70 17.68 -28.09
C SER A 529 11.06 17.33 -29.56
N PHE A 530 10.59 16.19 -30.10
CA PHE A 530 10.96 15.65 -31.43
C PHE A 530 10.60 16.52 -32.64
N HIS A 531 9.82 17.59 -32.48
CA HIS A 531 9.45 18.48 -33.59
C HIS A 531 10.59 19.43 -34.03
N LYS A 532 11.70 19.50 -33.30
CA LYS A 532 12.90 20.27 -33.66
C LYS A 532 13.93 19.37 -34.37
N LYS A 533 14.49 19.81 -35.51
CA LYS A 533 15.48 19.06 -36.33
C LYS A 533 16.62 18.45 -35.51
N ASP A 534 17.01 19.11 -34.42
CA ASP A 534 18.21 18.80 -33.64
C ASP A 534 18.00 17.74 -32.53
N VAL A 535 16.75 17.37 -32.21
CA VAL A 535 16.44 16.28 -31.25
C VAL A 535 16.62 14.89 -31.91
N LYS A 536 16.60 14.83 -33.24
CA LYS A 536 16.96 13.62 -33.99
C LYS A 536 18.40 13.17 -33.70
N THR A 537 19.30 14.11 -33.50
CA THR A 537 20.73 13.88 -33.19
C THR A 537 20.93 13.20 -31.83
N ILE A 538 20.09 13.55 -30.84
CA ILE A 538 20.09 12.93 -29.52
C ILE A 538 19.49 11.52 -29.58
N SER A 539 18.42 11.31 -30.34
CA SER A 539 17.88 9.96 -30.60
C SER A 539 18.93 9.07 -31.24
N GLN A 540 19.61 9.57 -32.28
CA GLN A 540 20.68 8.85 -32.95
C GLN A 540 21.81 8.49 -31.98
N THR A 541 22.20 9.42 -31.12
CA THR A 541 23.22 9.16 -30.08
C THR A 541 22.77 8.05 -29.13
N LEU A 542 21.51 8.06 -28.68
CA LEU A 542 20.95 7.01 -27.82
C LEU A 542 20.84 5.65 -28.54
N GLU A 543 20.52 5.65 -29.83
CA GLU A 543 20.44 4.45 -30.67
C GLU A 543 21.81 3.85 -30.94
N ASP A 544 22.79 4.67 -31.34
CA ASP A 544 24.17 4.25 -31.57
C ASP A 544 24.82 3.73 -30.29
N THR A 545 24.55 4.38 -29.16
CA THR A 545 24.98 3.92 -27.84
C THR A 545 24.33 2.58 -27.49
N LEU A 546 23.02 2.42 -27.74
CA LEU A 546 22.32 1.14 -27.51
C LEU A 546 22.88 0.02 -28.39
N PHE A 547 23.20 0.33 -29.64
CA PHE A 547 23.82 -0.60 -30.57
C PHE A 547 25.17 -1.08 -30.02
N TRP A 548 26.00 -0.16 -29.52
CA TRP A 548 27.27 -0.53 -28.89
C TRP A 548 27.08 -1.43 -27.66
N TYR A 549 26.11 -1.13 -26.79
CA TYR A 549 25.80 -1.97 -25.64
C TYR A 549 25.32 -3.36 -26.04
N LYS A 550 24.50 -3.48 -27.09
CA LYS A 550 24.05 -4.77 -27.65
C LYS A 550 25.23 -5.59 -28.14
N SER A 551 26.07 -5.02 -29.00
CA SER A 551 27.27 -5.71 -29.52
C SER A 551 28.23 -6.13 -28.40
N SER A 552 28.38 -5.31 -27.37
CA SER A 552 29.23 -5.64 -26.22
C SER A 552 28.63 -6.76 -25.36
N TYR A 553 27.31 -6.75 -25.16
CA TYR A 553 26.59 -7.80 -24.43
C TYR A 553 26.67 -9.14 -25.17
N ASP A 554 26.49 -9.14 -26.48
CA ASP A 554 26.58 -10.35 -27.31
C ASP A 554 27.99 -10.98 -27.26
N GLN A 555 29.03 -10.16 -27.12
CA GLN A 555 30.42 -10.64 -27.02
C GLN A 555 30.82 -11.08 -25.61
N LYS A 556 30.34 -10.40 -24.56
CA LYS A 556 30.83 -10.58 -23.18
C LYS A 556 29.82 -11.22 -22.22
N GLY A 557 28.58 -11.45 -22.66
CA GLY A 557 27.48 -11.96 -21.84
C GLY A 557 27.03 -11.03 -20.70
N THR A 558 27.58 -9.82 -20.61
CA THR A 558 27.35 -8.84 -19.55
C THR A 558 27.33 -7.43 -20.14
N VAL A 559 26.63 -6.50 -19.47
CA VAL A 559 26.55 -5.10 -19.91
C VAL A 559 27.69 -4.30 -19.26
N PRO A 560 28.77 -3.94 -19.99
CA PRO A 560 29.89 -3.22 -19.41
C PRO A 560 29.55 -1.74 -19.19
N GLN A 561 30.26 -1.03 -18.32
CA GLN A 561 30.23 0.44 -18.33
C GLN A 561 30.92 0.97 -19.59
N ILE A 562 30.30 1.93 -20.29
CA ILE A 562 30.89 2.56 -21.47
C ILE A 562 32.06 3.46 -21.07
N SER A 563 33.18 3.39 -21.79
CA SER A 563 34.31 4.28 -21.55
C SER A 563 34.09 5.65 -22.20
N VAL A 564 34.75 6.67 -21.64
CA VAL A 564 34.76 8.04 -22.17
C VAL A 564 35.19 8.06 -23.64
N GLU A 565 36.25 7.33 -24.00
CA GLU A 565 36.76 7.26 -25.38
C GLU A 565 35.72 6.72 -26.37
N ILE A 566 35.01 5.66 -25.99
CA ILE A 566 34.00 5.03 -26.85
C ILE A 566 32.79 5.96 -27.00
N LEU A 567 32.31 6.54 -25.90
CA LEU A 567 31.18 7.45 -25.96
C LEU A 567 31.53 8.73 -26.73
N ASN A 568 32.77 9.22 -26.61
CA ASN A 568 33.27 10.33 -27.42
C ASN A 568 33.27 9.98 -28.91
N ASN A 569 33.69 8.77 -29.29
CA ASN A 569 33.65 8.33 -30.69
C ASN A 569 32.22 8.22 -31.24
N ILE A 570 31.23 7.90 -30.41
CA ILE A 570 29.83 7.87 -30.80
C ILE A 570 29.29 9.30 -30.96
N ILE A 571 29.58 10.18 -30.01
CA ILE A 571 29.05 11.56 -30.01
C ILE A 571 29.78 12.47 -31.00
N LEU A 572 31.07 12.28 -31.28
CA LEU A 572 31.78 13.06 -32.30
C LEU A 572 31.15 12.88 -33.69
N LYS A 573 30.45 11.77 -33.94
CA LYS A 573 29.69 11.54 -35.18
C LYS A 573 28.40 12.36 -35.25
N THR A 574 27.83 12.75 -34.11
CA THR A 574 26.50 13.37 -34.02
C THR A 574 26.55 14.83 -33.55
N ALA A 575 27.45 15.19 -32.63
CA ALA A 575 27.60 16.52 -32.03
C ALA A 575 29.08 16.86 -31.66
N PRO A 576 29.96 17.10 -32.65
CA PRO A 576 31.41 17.23 -32.43
C PRO A 576 31.86 18.44 -31.58
N ALA A 577 31.05 19.49 -31.47
CA ALA A 577 31.38 20.71 -30.71
C ALA A 577 31.20 20.58 -29.18
N VAL A 578 30.48 19.56 -28.70
CA VAL A 578 30.02 19.45 -27.30
C VAL A 578 31.07 18.88 -26.35
N ILE A 579 32.00 18.05 -26.83
CA ILE A 579 32.90 17.28 -25.94
C ILE A 579 34.20 18.05 -25.61
N ASN A 580 34.80 18.72 -26.60
CA ASN A 580 36.15 19.27 -26.45
C ASN A 580 36.20 20.74 -26.03
N GLU A 581 35.12 21.50 -26.27
CA GLU A 581 35.11 22.95 -26.07
C GLU A 581 34.11 23.42 -25.02
N PHE A 582 33.10 22.61 -24.68
CA PHE A 582 31.97 23.05 -23.85
C PHE A 582 32.34 23.48 -22.41
N PRO A 583 33.22 22.78 -21.66
CA PRO A 583 33.68 23.26 -20.35
C PRO A 583 34.45 24.59 -20.42
N LYS A 584 35.14 24.85 -21.54
CA LYS A 584 35.93 26.06 -21.79
C LYS A 584 35.09 27.22 -22.34
N LEU A 585 33.98 26.92 -23.01
CA LEU A 585 33.10 27.88 -23.67
C LEU A 585 31.78 28.14 -22.92
N LEU A 586 31.49 27.42 -21.82
CA LEU A 586 30.27 27.59 -21.03
C LEU A 586 29.94 29.07 -20.74
N PRO A 587 30.87 29.93 -20.31
CA PRO A 587 30.58 31.35 -20.07
C PRO A 587 30.32 32.16 -21.36
N LEU A 588 30.97 31.82 -22.47
CA LEU A 588 30.92 32.54 -23.75
C LEU A 588 29.72 32.15 -24.62
N GLN A 589 29.32 30.86 -24.61
CA GLN A 589 28.14 30.36 -25.30
C GLN A 589 26.84 30.79 -24.59
N MET A 590 26.87 30.90 -23.26
CA MET A 590 25.77 31.49 -22.46
C MET A 590 25.52 32.97 -22.77
N MET A 591 26.55 33.73 -23.16
CA MET A 591 26.40 35.12 -23.62
C MET A 591 25.85 35.19 -25.06
N LYS A 592 26.32 34.35 -25.99
CA LYS A 592 25.87 34.38 -27.39
C LYS A 592 24.41 33.94 -27.59
N HIS A 593 23.90 33.01 -26.80
CA HIS A 593 22.51 32.55 -26.91
C HIS A 593 21.49 33.49 -26.22
N SER A 594 21.94 34.45 -25.41
CA SER A 594 21.07 35.52 -24.86
C SER A 594 20.58 36.51 -25.93
N VAL A 595 21.22 36.52 -27.10
CA VAL A 595 20.93 37.50 -28.17
C VAL A 595 19.85 37.00 -29.14
N ASN A 596 19.67 35.68 -29.30
CA ASN A 596 18.89 35.17 -30.43
C ASN A 596 17.61 34.36 -30.11
N THR A 597 17.30 33.98 -28.86
CA THR A 597 16.04 33.24 -28.60
C THR A 597 15.47 33.32 -27.17
N TYR A 598 15.80 34.32 -26.35
CA TYR A 598 15.20 34.44 -25.00
C TYR A 598 14.80 35.88 -24.65
N ASP A 599 13.62 36.01 -24.06
CA ASP A 599 13.06 37.25 -23.51
C ASP A 599 14.07 37.81 -22.48
N GLY A 600 14.65 38.99 -22.72
CA GLY A 600 15.77 39.53 -21.93
C GLY A 600 15.49 39.63 -20.42
N TYR A 601 14.22 39.55 -20.03
CA TYR A 601 13.75 39.41 -18.66
C TYR A 601 14.13 38.07 -18.01
N GLN A 602 13.94 36.94 -18.70
CA GLN A 602 14.24 35.61 -18.15
C GLN A 602 15.74 35.38 -17.95
N TYR A 603 16.57 35.96 -18.83
CA TYR A 603 18.03 35.94 -18.68
C TYR A 603 18.49 36.69 -17.43
N ARG A 604 17.92 37.87 -17.13
CA ARG A 604 18.24 38.63 -15.91
C ARG A 604 17.88 37.84 -14.64
N ILE A 605 16.74 37.15 -14.66
CA ILE A 605 16.32 36.29 -13.55
C ILE A 605 17.30 35.12 -13.37
N ASP A 606 17.71 34.45 -14.44
CA ASP A 606 18.65 33.32 -14.34
C ASP A 606 20.06 33.78 -13.90
N GLN A 607 20.49 34.98 -14.30
CA GLN A 607 21.73 35.59 -13.79
C GLN A 607 21.64 35.93 -12.30
N ALA A 608 20.51 36.46 -11.84
CA ALA A 608 20.28 36.71 -10.41
C ALA A 608 20.30 35.38 -9.62
N ASN A 609 19.55 34.38 -10.08
CA ASN A 609 19.53 33.04 -9.48
C ASN A 609 20.93 32.40 -9.42
N LYS A 610 21.70 32.52 -10.51
CA LYS A 610 23.10 32.06 -10.54
C LYS A 610 23.93 32.78 -9.48
N SER A 611 23.82 34.11 -9.40
CA SER A 611 24.56 34.90 -8.40
C SER A 611 24.23 34.45 -6.98
N ASP A 612 22.94 34.25 -6.68
CA ASP A 612 22.48 33.77 -5.38
C ASP A 612 22.99 32.36 -5.09
N LEU A 613 22.91 31.44 -6.06
CA LEU A 613 23.45 30.08 -5.91
C LEU A 613 24.95 30.09 -5.62
N MET A 614 25.73 30.88 -6.37
CA MET A 614 27.19 30.95 -6.18
C MET A 614 27.55 31.49 -4.80
N SER A 615 26.80 32.47 -4.30
CA SER A 615 26.96 33.03 -2.96
C SER A 615 26.67 31.99 -1.87
N ILE A 616 25.56 31.24 -2.03
CA ILE A 616 25.20 30.11 -1.15
C ILE A 616 26.30 29.03 -1.16
N VAL A 617 26.70 28.60 -2.36
CA VAL A 617 27.71 27.54 -2.55
C VAL A 617 29.04 27.93 -1.91
N LYS A 618 29.49 29.18 -2.10
CA LYS A 618 30.70 29.69 -1.47
C LYS A 618 30.60 29.64 0.06
N SER A 619 29.49 30.10 0.62
CA SER A 619 29.26 30.10 2.07
C SER A 619 29.24 28.67 2.65
N LEU A 620 28.64 27.72 1.94
CA LEU A 620 28.62 26.31 2.32
C LEU A 620 30.00 25.66 2.22
N HIS A 621 30.77 26.02 1.19
CA HIS A 621 32.15 25.54 1.02
C HIS A 621 33.06 26.04 2.15
N GLU A 622 32.95 27.32 2.53
CA GLU A 622 33.65 27.89 3.69
C GLU A 622 33.25 27.16 4.99
N THR A 623 31.97 26.82 5.15
CA THR A 623 31.48 26.05 6.30
C THR A 623 32.07 24.64 6.34
N LEU A 624 32.07 23.91 5.21
CA LEU A 624 32.65 22.57 5.08
C LEU A 624 34.16 22.56 5.39
N HIS A 625 34.90 23.57 4.91
CA HIS A 625 36.32 23.69 5.18
C HIS A 625 36.61 23.98 6.66
N ALA A 626 35.81 24.83 7.29
CA ALA A 626 35.95 25.11 8.72
C ALA A 626 35.77 23.84 9.58
N GLU A 627 34.86 22.92 9.21
CA GLU A 627 34.69 21.64 9.92
C GLU A 627 35.89 20.70 9.73
N SER A 628 36.41 20.58 8.50
CA SER A 628 37.57 19.72 8.22
C SER A 628 38.84 20.13 8.95
N CYS A 629 39.01 21.43 9.24
CA CYS A 629 40.16 21.93 10.01
C CYS A 629 40.03 21.74 11.53
N VAL A 630 38.83 21.48 12.06
CA VAL A 630 38.61 21.25 13.50
C VAL A 630 38.83 19.78 13.88
N GLU A 631 38.62 18.84 12.95
CA GLU A 631 38.88 17.41 13.18
C GLU A 631 40.38 17.03 13.12
N GLU A 632 41.26 17.92 12.65
CA GLU A 632 42.72 17.68 12.55
C GLU A 632 43.54 18.20 13.75
N THR A 633 42.93 18.76 14.79
CA THR A 633 43.64 19.05 16.05
C THR A 633 43.77 17.76 16.88
N PRO A 634 44.98 17.17 17.04
CA PRO A 634 45.15 16.04 17.94
C PRO A 634 45.01 16.56 19.39
N LEU A 635 44.23 15.85 20.19
CA LEU A 635 44.33 15.90 21.66
C LEU A 635 45.69 15.37 22.11
#